data_AF-A0A524F9M0-F1
#
_entry.id   AF-A0A524F9M0-F1
#
_cell.length_a   1.000
_cell.length_b   1.000
_cell.length_c   1.000
_cell.angle_alpha   90.00
_cell.angle_beta   90.00
_cell.angle_gamma   90.00
#
_symmetry.space_group_name_H-M   'P 1'
#
loop_
_entity.id
_entity.type
_entity.pdbx_description
1 polymer ?
#
loop_
_entity_poly.entity_id
_entity_poly.type
_entity_poly.pdbx_seq_one_letter_code
_entity_poly.pdbx_strand_id
1 'polypeptide(L)'
;LVITGAGDQQSAALGVGVVSPGEIKCTTGTGSFLLAFLEQPNFDPKKRVLCSCHAVPGAWVQEASIFTSGAVLRWFRDQVGIEECQKAIEESQDPYDIIISEAQESPMGANGLLLIPHFVGAGAPHWNPYAKGVVFGLALGHKRRDLYRAVLEGVAYEVKKNILVFESLGIIPKELKLTGGGSRSDLWNQIYADVLGITCVRNVIEEATSLGAAILAASGAGLFPDISKAAESICKIDKKWIPEQAHNEFYNKLYEFSSDLYNTLVNTKMYKRFNDLFQD
;
A
#
# COMPACT_ATOMS: atom_id res chain seq x y z
N LEU A 1 30.08 10.63 17.26
CA LEU A 1 29.56 10.90 15.90
C LEU A 1 28.03 10.94 15.98
N VAL A 2 27.40 11.96 15.41
CA VAL A 2 25.93 12.06 15.32
C VAL A 2 25.61 12.42 13.86
N ILE A 3 24.67 11.68 13.25
CA ILE A 3 24.25 11.88 11.85
C ILE A 3 22.82 12.42 11.87
N THR A 4 22.54 13.45 11.05
CA THR A 4 21.27 14.20 11.03
C THR A 4 20.03 13.33 10.79
N GLY A 5 20.18 12.21 10.06
CA GLY A 5 19.06 11.33 9.69
C GLY A 5 18.25 11.86 8.52
N ALA A 6 17.02 11.34 8.36
CA ALA A 6 16.06 11.73 7.33
C ALA A 6 14.62 11.58 7.87
N GLY A 7 13.62 12.01 7.09
CA GLY A 7 12.21 11.74 7.39
C GLY A 7 11.91 10.24 7.52
N ASP A 8 10.82 9.88 8.18
CA ASP A 8 10.48 8.48 8.47
C ASP A 8 10.31 7.66 7.17
N GLN A 9 9.59 8.20 6.19
CA GLN A 9 9.34 7.52 4.92
C GLN A 9 10.60 7.45 4.06
N GLN A 10 11.42 8.49 4.02
CA GLN A 10 12.69 8.52 3.30
C GLN A 10 13.70 7.55 3.92
N SER A 11 13.75 7.49 5.26
CA SER A 11 14.54 6.51 5.98
C SER A 11 14.06 5.10 5.68
N ALA A 12 12.75 4.84 5.71
CA ALA A 12 12.21 3.54 5.35
C ALA A 12 12.44 3.16 3.87
N ALA A 13 12.44 4.12 2.93
CA ALA A 13 12.81 3.88 1.54
C ALA A 13 14.26 3.38 1.44
N LEU A 14 15.19 4.08 2.10
CA LEU A 14 16.58 3.66 2.19
C LEU A 14 16.73 2.31 2.90
N GLY A 15 15.98 2.06 3.97
CA GLY A 15 16.01 0.82 4.74
C GLY A 15 15.52 -0.42 3.99
N VAL A 16 14.75 -0.23 2.92
CA VAL A 16 14.47 -1.32 1.97
C VAL A 16 15.35 -1.27 0.72
N GLY A 17 16.26 -0.32 0.64
CA GLY A 17 17.20 -0.17 -0.46
C GLY A 17 16.57 0.45 -1.70
N VAL A 18 15.55 1.29 -1.58
CA VAL A 18 15.14 2.17 -2.70
C VAL A 18 16.23 3.22 -2.86
N VAL A 19 17.15 3.01 -3.81
CA VAL A 19 18.32 3.87 -4.05
C VAL A 19 18.63 4.06 -5.54
N SER A 20 17.81 3.48 -6.43
CA SER A 20 17.99 3.54 -7.88
C SER A 20 16.66 3.56 -8.66
N PRO A 21 16.65 4.06 -9.91
CA PRO A 21 15.43 4.17 -10.71
C PRO A 21 14.69 2.84 -10.89
N GLY A 22 13.37 2.91 -10.73
CA GLY A 22 12.45 1.78 -10.82
C GLY A 22 12.26 1.01 -9.52
N GLU A 23 13.01 1.33 -8.46
CA GLU A 23 12.74 0.82 -7.13
C GLU A 23 11.65 1.63 -6.44
N ILE A 24 10.65 0.92 -5.94
CA ILE A 24 9.49 1.50 -5.28
C ILE A 24 9.28 0.74 -3.98
N LYS A 25 8.90 1.45 -2.92
CA LYS A 25 8.39 0.81 -1.71
C LYS A 25 6.92 1.13 -1.48
N CYS A 26 6.22 0.26 -0.77
CA CYS A 26 4.90 0.51 -0.22
C CYS A 26 4.86 0.04 1.25
N THR A 27 4.76 1.01 2.16
CA THR A 27 4.55 0.74 3.58
C THR A 27 3.05 0.58 3.82
N THR A 28 2.56 -0.62 4.15
CA THR A 28 1.14 -0.86 4.48
C THR A 28 0.95 -0.92 6.00
N GLY A 29 0.52 0.18 6.59
CA GLY A 29 0.16 0.31 8.01
C GLY A 29 -1.29 0.80 8.16
N THR A 30 -1.54 1.74 9.07
CA THR A 30 -2.85 2.43 9.20
C THR A 30 -3.34 2.94 7.84
N GLY A 31 -2.47 3.68 7.14
CA GLY A 31 -2.57 3.98 5.72
C GLY A 31 -1.43 3.30 4.94
N SER A 32 -1.38 3.54 3.64
CA SER A 32 -0.27 3.10 2.78
C SER A 32 0.50 4.27 2.20
N PHE A 33 1.83 4.16 2.21
CA PHE A 33 2.73 5.18 1.66
C PHE A 33 3.64 4.57 0.62
N LEU A 34 3.53 5.07 -0.62
CA LEU A 34 4.38 4.65 -1.72
C LEU A 34 5.48 5.67 -1.94
N LEU A 35 6.72 5.20 -2.10
CA LEU A 35 7.86 6.06 -2.45
C LEU A 35 8.66 5.41 -3.58
N ALA A 36 8.82 6.13 -4.68
CA ALA A 36 9.64 5.73 -5.82
C ALA A 36 10.87 6.62 -5.95
N PHE A 37 12.03 6.02 -6.20
CA PHE A 37 13.29 6.77 -6.37
C PHE A 37 13.27 7.65 -7.61
N LEU A 38 13.84 8.85 -7.49
CA LEU A 38 14.07 9.79 -8.59
C LEU A 38 15.51 10.34 -8.52
N GLU A 39 16.18 10.45 -9.67
CA GLU A 39 17.51 11.07 -9.77
C GLU A 39 17.45 12.60 -9.71
N GLN A 40 16.31 13.18 -10.10
CA GLN A 40 16.07 14.61 -10.15
C GLN A 40 14.59 14.87 -9.80
N PRO A 41 14.23 16.07 -9.31
CA PRO A 41 12.85 16.35 -8.94
C PRO A 41 11.94 16.27 -10.17
N ASN A 42 10.79 15.62 -10.01
CA ASN A 42 9.75 15.55 -11.03
C ASN A 42 8.40 15.88 -10.40
N PHE A 43 7.87 17.07 -10.69
CA PHE A 43 6.63 17.54 -10.11
C PHE A 43 5.45 17.17 -11.01
N ASP A 44 4.47 16.43 -10.48
CA ASP A 44 3.25 16.10 -11.23
C ASP A 44 2.43 17.37 -11.52
N PRO A 45 2.24 17.77 -12.80
CA PRO A 45 1.45 18.95 -13.14
C PRO A 45 0.00 18.85 -12.68
N LYS A 46 -0.52 17.63 -12.52
CA LYS A 46 -1.88 17.35 -12.04
C LYS A 46 -1.98 17.34 -10.51
N LYS A 47 -0.87 17.51 -9.78
CA LYS A 47 -0.80 17.54 -8.31
C LYS A 47 -1.40 16.30 -7.64
N ARG A 48 -1.32 15.13 -8.28
CA ARG A 48 -1.85 13.87 -7.75
C ARG A 48 -0.92 13.26 -6.69
N VAL A 49 0.37 13.54 -6.78
CA VAL A 49 1.43 12.94 -5.95
C VAL A 49 2.46 14.00 -5.54
N LEU A 50 3.20 13.73 -4.47
CA LEU A 50 4.18 14.67 -3.87
C LEU A 50 5.59 14.34 -4.36
N CYS A 51 6.46 15.35 -4.50
CA CYS A 51 7.88 15.15 -4.77
C CYS A 51 8.70 15.78 -3.64
N SER A 52 9.61 15.01 -3.04
CA SER A 52 10.44 15.47 -1.92
C SER A 52 11.86 14.91 -2.01
N CYS A 53 12.76 15.38 -1.13
CA CYS A 53 14.14 14.90 -1.09
C CYS A 53 14.22 13.46 -0.59
N HIS A 54 15.09 12.64 -1.19
CA HIS A 54 15.45 11.33 -0.66
C HIS A 54 16.39 11.48 0.55
N ALA A 55 16.57 10.39 1.31
CA ALA A 55 17.66 10.27 2.28
C ALA A 55 19.06 10.16 1.64
N VAL A 56 19.13 9.95 0.32
CA VAL A 56 20.38 9.85 -0.45
C VAL A 56 20.66 11.25 -1.01
N PRO A 57 21.82 11.86 -0.73
CA PRO A 57 22.13 13.20 -1.20
C PRO A 57 21.99 13.34 -2.73
N GLY A 58 21.30 14.39 -3.17
CA GLY A 58 21.05 14.67 -4.58
C GLY A 58 19.88 13.90 -5.20
N ALA A 59 19.35 12.87 -4.53
CA ALA A 59 18.21 12.11 -5.00
C ALA A 59 16.88 12.62 -4.42
N TRP A 60 15.80 12.22 -5.06
CA TRP A 60 14.42 12.62 -4.78
C TRP A 60 13.52 11.39 -4.69
N VAL A 61 12.31 11.61 -4.21
CA VAL A 61 11.25 10.60 -4.18
C VAL A 61 9.97 11.15 -4.76
N GLN A 62 9.27 10.31 -5.52
CA GLN A 62 7.85 10.51 -5.80
C GLN A 62 7.05 9.77 -4.73
N GLU A 63 6.11 10.48 -4.09
CA GLU A 63 5.35 9.95 -2.96
C GLU A 63 3.85 9.97 -3.19
N ALA A 64 3.18 8.91 -2.75
CA ALA A 64 1.73 8.82 -2.72
C ALA A 64 1.25 8.32 -1.34
N SER A 65 0.17 8.92 -0.85
CA SER A 65 -0.38 8.63 0.48
C SER A 65 -1.82 8.16 0.36
N ILE A 66 -2.09 6.94 0.81
CA ILE A 66 -3.42 6.34 0.93
C ILE A 66 -3.77 6.36 2.42
N PHE A 67 -4.74 7.17 2.82
CA PHE A 67 -4.99 7.42 4.26
C PHE A 67 -5.52 6.20 5.03
N THR A 68 -6.18 5.28 4.34
CA THR A 68 -6.87 4.14 4.93
C THR A 68 -6.49 2.86 4.20
N SER A 69 -5.78 1.98 4.91
CA SER A 69 -5.41 0.65 4.43
C SER A 69 -5.59 -0.38 5.54
N GLY A 70 -4.58 -0.60 6.39
CA GLY A 70 -4.72 -1.45 7.57
C GLY A 70 -5.74 -0.91 8.59
N ALA A 71 -6.03 0.39 8.59
CA ALA A 71 -7.14 0.96 9.36
C ALA A 71 -8.51 0.42 8.92
N VAL A 72 -8.69 0.13 7.63
CA VAL A 72 -9.94 -0.45 7.11
C VAL A 72 -10.06 -1.89 7.56
N LEU A 73 -8.98 -2.67 7.45
CA LEU A 73 -8.95 -4.04 7.96
C LEU A 73 -9.22 -4.10 9.47
N ARG A 74 -8.62 -3.17 10.23
CA ARG A 74 -8.90 -2.99 11.66
C ARG A 74 -10.38 -2.66 11.92
N TRP A 75 -10.96 -1.75 11.14
CA TRP A 75 -12.38 -1.41 11.28
C TRP A 75 -13.26 -2.64 11.02
N PHE A 76 -12.97 -3.43 9.98
CA PHE A 76 -13.68 -4.68 9.73
C PHE A 76 -13.49 -5.69 10.85
N ARG A 77 -12.28 -5.87 11.37
CA ARG A 77 -12.03 -6.69 12.56
C ARG A 77 -12.90 -6.26 13.74
N ASP A 78 -12.90 -4.97 14.06
CA ASP A 78 -13.55 -4.44 15.26
C ASP A 78 -15.08 -4.38 15.14
N GLN A 79 -15.63 -4.17 13.94
CA GLN A 79 -17.06 -3.92 13.72
C GLN A 79 -17.81 -5.10 13.07
N VAL A 80 -17.11 -5.96 12.33
CA VAL A 80 -17.70 -7.08 11.59
C VAL A 80 -17.11 -8.42 12.07
N GLY A 81 -15.83 -8.43 12.43
CA GLY A 81 -15.06 -9.60 12.82
C GLY A 81 -15.16 -9.99 14.29
N ILE A 82 -16.33 -9.77 14.91
CA ILE A 82 -16.52 -10.01 16.36
C ILE A 82 -16.31 -11.48 16.71
N GLU A 83 -16.80 -12.41 15.89
CA GLU A 83 -16.62 -13.85 16.13
C GLU A 83 -15.15 -14.27 15.98
N GLU A 84 -14.43 -13.69 15.02
CA GLU A 84 -13.01 -13.91 14.77
C GLU A 84 -12.17 -13.37 15.93
N CYS A 85 -12.56 -12.22 16.50
CA CYS A 85 -11.95 -11.70 17.71
C CYS A 85 -12.19 -12.61 18.92
N GLN A 86 -13.41 -13.13 19.08
CA GLN A 86 -13.73 -14.06 20.16
C GLN A 86 -12.95 -15.36 20.02
N LYS A 87 -12.90 -15.92 18.81
CA LYS A 87 -12.11 -17.11 18.48
C LYS A 87 -10.61 -16.88 18.73
N ALA A 88 -10.09 -15.71 18.37
CA ALA A 88 -8.69 -15.35 18.63
C ALA A 88 -8.34 -15.38 20.12
N ILE A 89 -9.25 -14.92 20.99
CA ILE A 89 -9.08 -14.99 22.45
C ILE A 89 -9.06 -16.45 22.92
N GLU A 90 -10.01 -17.25 22.45
CA GLU A 90 -10.14 -18.67 22.83
C GLU A 90 -8.92 -19.49 22.40
N GLU A 91 -8.38 -19.21 21.21
CA GLU A 91 -7.26 -19.93 20.61
C GLU A 91 -5.89 -19.29 20.94
N SER A 92 -5.86 -18.15 21.66
CA SER A 92 -4.64 -17.37 21.95
C SER A 92 -3.84 -17.01 20.69
N GLN A 93 -4.54 -16.58 19.63
CA GLN A 93 -3.97 -16.18 18.34
C GLN A 93 -4.20 -14.69 18.07
N ASP A 94 -3.49 -14.13 17.08
CA ASP A 94 -3.80 -12.79 16.59
C ASP A 94 -5.10 -12.86 15.76
N PRO A 95 -6.13 -12.02 16.05
CA PRO A 95 -7.35 -11.99 15.25
C PRO A 95 -7.12 -11.70 13.76
N TYR A 96 -6.04 -11.01 13.41
CA TYR A 96 -5.69 -10.80 12.01
C TYR A 96 -5.30 -12.10 11.31
N ASP A 97 -4.67 -13.06 11.99
CA ASP A 97 -4.30 -14.35 11.38
C ASP A 97 -5.55 -15.15 11.01
N ILE A 98 -6.57 -15.15 11.87
CA ILE A 98 -7.88 -15.77 11.60
C ILE A 98 -8.56 -15.07 10.43
N ILE A 99 -8.63 -13.75 10.43
CA ILE A 99 -9.26 -12.96 9.35
C ILE A 99 -8.57 -13.20 8.00
N ILE A 100 -7.23 -13.25 7.98
CA ILE A 100 -6.46 -13.51 6.75
C ILE A 100 -6.68 -14.95 6.28
N SER A 101 -6.71 -15.91 7.20
CA SER A 101 -7.03 -17.31 6.88
C SER A 101 -8.42 -17.43 6.24
N GLU A 102 -9.43 -16.78 6.82
CA GLU A 102 -10.78 -16.76 6.25
C GLU A 102 -10.80 -16.07 4.87
N ALA A 103 -10.13 -14.92 4.73
CA ALA A 103 -10.03 -14.22 3.44
C ALA A 103 -9.39 -15.07 2.34
N GLN A 104 -8.49 -16.00 2.72
CA GLN A 104 -7.86 -16.94 1.78
C GLN A 104 -8.87 -17.95 1.21
N GLU A 105 -9.92 -18.31 1.95
CA GLU A 105 -10.99 -19.19 1.46
C GLU A 105 -11.96 -18.50 0.50
N SER A 106 -11.99 -17.17 0.49
CA SER A 106 -12.74 -16.42 -0.52
C SER A 106 -11.98 -16.47 -1.84
N PRO A 107 -12.66 -16.74 -2.97
CA PRO A 107 -12.01 -16.79 -4.27
C PRO A 107 -11.46 -15.41 -4.66
N MET A 108 -10.53 -15.43 -5.61
CA MET A 108 -10.04 -14.23 -6.28
C MET A 108 -11.22 -13.37 -6.77
N GLY A 109 -11.19 -12.07 -6.47
CA GLY A 109 -12.29 -11.14 -6.77
C GLY A 109 -13.40 -11.12 -5.72
N ALA A 110 -13.17 -11.72 -4.55
CA ALA A 110 -14.06 -11.65 -3.39
C ALA A 110 -15.53 -12.02 -3.67
N ASN A 111 -15.75 -13.05 -4.51
CA ASN A 111 -17.09 -13.44 -4.99
C ASN A 111 -17.88 -12.33 -5.71
N GLY A 112 -17.19 -11.32 -6.25
CA GLY A 112 -17.79 -10.18 -6.94
C GLY A 112 -17.94 -8.93 -6.07
N LEU A 113 -17.42 -8.93 -4.84
CA LEU A 113 -17.39 -7.74 -4.01
C LEU A 113 -16.24 -6.80 -4.40
N LEU A 114 -16.57 -5.51 -4.49
CA LEU A 114 -15.59 -4.44 -4.60
C LEU A 114 -15.65 -3.54 -3.37
N LEU A 115 -14.47 -3.21 -2.82
CA LEU A 115 -14.34 -2.23 -1.76
C LEU A 115 -13.57 -1.00 -2.24
N ILE A 116 -14.16 0.18 -2.08
CA ILE A 116 -13.45 1.46 -2.11
C ILE A 116 -13.06 1.80 -0.67
N PRO A 117 -11.76 1.84 -0.31
CA PRO A 117 -11.32 1.86 1.08
C PRO A 117 -11.28 3.26 1.73
N HIS A 118 -11.89 4.29 1.14
CA HIS A 118 -11.78 5.69 1.57
C HIS A 118 -12.61 6.04 2.82
N PHE A 119 -12.35 5.39 3.95
CA PHE A 119 -13.15 5.53 5.19
C PHE A 119 -12.94 6.88 5.89
N VAL A 120 -11.87 7.61 5.56
CA VAL A 120 -11.53 8.94 6.11
C VAL A 120 -11.27 9.97 5.01
N GLY A 121 -11.87 9.78 3.83
CA GLY A 121 -11.50 10.53 2.62
C GLY A 121 -10.42 9.83 1.81
N ALA A 122 -10.23 10.31 0.58
CA ALA A 122 -9.26 9.79 -0.36
C ALA A 122 -7.99 10.66 -0.36
N GLY A 123 -6.83 10.01 -0.20
CA GLY A 123 -5.54 10.64 -0.43
C GLY A 123 -5.16 10.62 -1.92
N ALA A 124 -3.88 10.43 -2.21
CA ALA A 124 -3.40 10.33 -3.59
C ALA A 124 -4.08 9.17 -4.35
N PRO A 125 -4.43 9.35 -5.64
CA PRO A 125 -4.22 10.56 -6.44
C PRO A 125 -5.39 11.57 -6.38
N HIS A 126 -6.44 11.27 -5.62
CA HIS A 126 -7.72 11.96 -5.70
C HIS A 126 -7.83 13.22 -4.85
N TRP A 127 -7.21 13.23 -3.66
CA TRP A 127 -7.28 14.32 -2.69
C TRP A 127 -8.71 14.79 -2.41
N ASN A 128 -9.61 13.82 -2.23
CA ASN A 128 -11.04 14.07 -2.06
C ASN A 128 -11.44 13.87 -0.60
N PRO A 129 -11.62 14.95 0.19
CA PRO A 129 -11.98 14.83 1.61
C PRO A 129 -13.41 14.31 1.82
N TYR A 130 -14.26 14.37 0.79
CA TYR A 130 -15.65 13.91 0.86
C TYR A 130 -15.80 12.42 0.56
N ALA A 131 -14.77 11.77 0.01
CA ALA A 131 -14.84 10.34 -0.31
C ALA A 131 -15.16 9.51 0.93
N LYS A 132 -16.00 8.49 0.75
CA LYS A 132 -16.44 7.55 1.78
C LYS A 132 -16.19 6.12 1.33
N GLY A 133 -16.09 5.22 2.29
CA GLY A 133 -16.00 3.78 2.04
C GLY A 133 -17.24 3.26 1.31
N VAL A 134 -17.05 2.36 0.36
CA VAL A 134 -18.14 1.73 -0.42
C VAL A 134 -17.88 0.24 -0.52
N VAL A 135 -18.85 -0.58 -0.12
CA VAL A 135 -18.93 -2.00 -0.48
C VAL A 135 -19.95 -2.12 -1.60
N PHE A 136 -19.54 -2.64 -2.75
CA PHE A 136 -20.40 -2.81 -3.92
C PHE A 136 -20.48 -4.29 -4.31
N GLY A 137 -21.67 -4.73 -4.74
CA GLY A 137 -21.91 -6.10 -5.23
C GLY A 137 -22.50 -7.08 -4.21
N LEU A 138 -22.96 -6.62 -3.04
CA LEU A 138 -23.56 -7.50 -2.03
C LEU A 138 -24.74 -8.32 -2.57
N ALA A 139 -24.74 -9.60 -2.22
CA ALA A 139 -25.75 -10.60 -2.52
C ALA A 139 -25.83 -11.63 -1.39
N LEU A 140 -26.95 -12.32 -1.23
CA LEU A 140 -27.24 -13.23 -0.10
C LEU A 140 -26.23 -14.39 0.06
N GLY A 141 -25.48 -14.73 -0.98
CA GLY A 141 -24.46 -15.78 -0.95
C GLY A 141 -23.17 -15.38 -0.24
N HIS A 142 -22.89 -14.08 -0.11
CA HIS A 142 -21.63 -13.59 0.46
C HIS A 142 -21.51 -13.90 1.95
N LYS A 143 -20.26 -14.08 2.38
CA LYS A 143 -19.84 -14.35 3.74
C LYS A 143 -18.84 -13.28 4.21
N ARG A 144 -18.52 -13.29 5.51
CA ARG A 144 -17.55 -12.35 6.08
C ARG A 144 -16.16 -12.46 5.46
N ARG A 145 -15.72 -13.69 5.15
CA ARG A 145 -14.50 -13.92 4.37
C ARG A 145 -14.42 -13.14 3.05
N ASP A 146 -15.55 -12.97 2.36
CA ASP A 146 -15.58 -12.23 1.09
C ASP A 146 -15.37 -10.73 1.34
N LEU A 147 -15.91 -10.20 2.43
CA LEU A 147 -15.64 -8.82 2.85
C LEU A 147 -14.16 -8.63 3.21
N TYR A 148 -13.56 -9.56 3.95
CA TYR A 148 -12.14 -9.50 4.27
C TYR A 148 -11.27 -9.54 3.01
N ARG A 149 -11.57 -10.44 2.07
CA ARG A 149 -10.89 -10.50 0.77
C ARG A 149 -11.05 -9.20 -0.01
N ALA A 150 -12.26 -8.64 -0.05
CA ALA A 150 -12.53 -7.35 -0.70
C ALA A 150 -11.75 -6.19 -0.07
N VAL A 151 -11.46 -6.21 1.24
CA VAL A 151 -10.59 -5.23 1.90
C VAL A 151 -9.17 -5.30 1.35
N LEU A 152 -8.59 -6.51 1.30
CA LEU A 152 -7.21 -6.69 0.82
C LEU A 152 -7.07 -6.27 -0.64
N GLU A 153 -7.99 -6.71 -1.49
CA GLU A 153 -8.03 -6.39 -2.92
C GLU A 153 -8.33 -4.90 -3.16
N GLY A 154 -9.26 -4.31 -2.43
CA GLY A 154 -9.62 -2.89 -2.50
C GLY A 154 -8.44 -1.97 -2.22
N VAL A 155 -7.64 -2.28 -1.20
CA VAL A 155 -6.40 -1.54 -0.92
C VAL A 155 -5.37 -1.74 -2.03
N ALA A 156 -5.24 -2.96 -2.57
CA ALA A 156 -4.35 -3.22 -3.70
C ALA A 156 -4.73 -2.41 -4.95
N TYR A 157 -6.02 -2.21 -5.22
CA TYR A 157 -6.48 -1.32 -6.29
C TYR A 157 -6.08 0.15 -6.07
N GLU A 158 -6.07 0.64 -4.83
CA GLU A 158 -5.57 2.01 -4.54
C GLU A 158 -4.06 2.13 -4.73
N VAL A 159 -3.28 1.10 -4.36
CA VAL A 159 -1.84 1.06 -4.64
C VAL A 159 -1.60 1.05 -6.15
N LYS A 160 -2.33 0.21 -6.90
CA LYS A 160 -2.28 0.16 -8.37
C LYS A 160 -2.54 1.51 -9.01
N LYS A 161 -3.56 2.21 -8.54
CA LYS A 161 -3.90 3.55 -9.02
C LYS A 161 -2.73 4.52 -8.89
N ASN A 162 -1.98 4.45 -7.79
CA ASN A 162 -0.81 5.29 -7.57
C ASN A 162 0.42 4.83 -8.38
N ILE A 163 0.60 3.53 -8.60
CA ILE A 163 1.61 3.01 -9.53
C ILE A 163 1.37 3.51 -10.96
N LEU A 164 0.13 3.47 -11.46
CA LEU A 164 -0.22 4.01 -12.78
C LEU A 164 0.05 5.52 -12.89
N VAL A 165 -0.10 6.26 -11.78
CA VAL A 165 0.27 7.68 -11.73
C VAL A 165 1.78 7.85 -11.83
N PHE A 166 2.56 7.05 -11.11
CA PHE A 166 4.03 7.05 -11.21
C PHE A 166 4.50 6.70 -12.63
N GLU A 167 3.89 5.71 -13.28
CA GLU A 167 4.15 5.35 -14.67
C GLU A 167 3.84 6.49 -15.63
N SER A 168 2.73 7.20 -15.42
CA SER A 168 2.38 8.40 -16.19
C SER A 168 3.38 9.55 -16.05
N LEU A 169 4.26 9.50 -15.04
CA LEU A 169 5.34 10.45 -14.78
C LEU A 169 6.71 9.91 -15.23
N GLY A 170 6.74 8.77 -15.93
CA GLY A 170 7.95 8.18 -16.51
C GLY A 170 8.71 7.23 -15.58
N ILE A 171 8.15 6.87 -14.42
CA ILE A 171 8.75 5.88 -13.51
C ILE A 171 8.36 4.49 -14.02
N ILE A 172 9.35 3.64 -14.31
CA ILE A 172 9.12 2.25 -14.73
C ILE A 172 9.39 1.33 -13.52
N PRO A 173 8.36 0.76 -12.88
CA PRO A 173 8.54 -0.11 -11.72
C PRO A 173 9.30 -1.39 -12.09
N LYS A 174 10.32 -1.76 -11.30
CA LYS A 174 11.02 -3.05 -11.42
C LYS A 174 10.50 -4.05 -10.41
N GLU A 175 10.37 -3.61 -9.16
CA GLU A 175 9.86 -4.40 -8.04
C GLU A 175 9.21 -3.46 -7.02
N LEU A 176 8.27 -3.99 -6.24
CA LEU A 176 7.65 -3.29 -5.12
C LEU A 176 8.13 -3.88 -3.79
N LYS A 177 8.81 -3.06 -3.00
CA LYS A 177 9.32 -3.42 -1.66
C LYS A 177 8.25 -3.17 -0.60
N LEU A 178 7.72 -4.23 -0.01
CA LEU A 178 6.63 -4.20 0.95
C LEU A 178 7.15 -4.09 2.38
N THR A 179 6.56 -3.19 3.17
CA THR A 179 6.85 -3.02 4.60
C THR A 179 5.58 -2.73 5.41
N GLY A 180 5.72 -2.62 6.73
CA GLY A 180 4.60 -2.36 7.65
C GLY A 180 3.80 -3.62 7.99
N GLY A 181 2.83 -3.49 8.90
CA GLY A 181 2.07 -4.63 9.42
C GLY A 181 1.36 -5.45 8.34
N GLY A 182 0.89 -4.82 7.26
CA GLY A 182 0.26 -5.53 6.14
C GLY A 182 1.22 -6.49 5.43
N SER A 183 2.53 -6.20 5.43
CA SER A 183 3.54 -7.05 4.78
C SER A 183 3.77 -8.39 5.48
N ARG A 184 3.21 -8.61 6.66
CA ARG A 184 3.23 -9.91 7.35
C ARG A 184 2.31 -10.94 6.68
N SER A 185 1.27 -10.50 5.99
CA SER A 185 0.31 -11.37 5.31
C SER A 185 0.82 -11.83 3.95
N ASP A 186 1.16 -13.12 3.83
CA ASP A 186 1.53 -13.73 2.56
C ASP A 186 0.43 -13.60 1.49
N LEU A 187 -0.83 -13.74 1.90
CA LEU A 187 -1.99 -13.56 1.02
C LEU A 187 -2.04 -12.14 0.47
N TRP A 188 -1.92 -11.13 1.34
CA TRP A 188 -2.01 -9.73 0.90
C TRP A 188 -0.85 -9.35 -0.02
N ASN A 189 0.35 -9.85 0.26
CA ASN A 189 1.52 -9.61 -0.58
C ASN A 189 1.37 -10.27 -1.96
N GLN A 190 0.78 -11.47 -2.05
CA GLN A 190 0.46 -12.09 -3.33
C GLN A 190 -0.63 -11.31 -4.08
N ILE A 191 -1.67 -10.83 -3.39
CA ILE A 191 -2.69 -9.96 -3.99
C ILE A 191 -2.06 -8.69 -4.56
N TYR A 192 -1.11 -8.05 -3.86
CA TYR A 192 -0.37 -6.92 -4.42
C TYR A 192 0.37 -7.31 -5.70
N ALA A 193 1.12 -8.40 -5.70
CA ALA A 193 1.84 -8.85 -6.88
C ALA A 193 0.88 -9.05 -8.06
N ASP A 194 -0.16 -9.85 -7.87
CA ASP A 194 -1.14 -10.18 -8.91
C ASP A 194 -1.92 -8.95 -9.40
N VAL A 195 -2.37 -8.07 -8.50
CA VAL A 195 -3.10 -6.85 -8.86
C VAL A 195 -2.20 -5.88 -9.64
N LEU A 196 -0.95 -5.71 -9.22
CA LEU A 196 -0.02 -4.75 -9.82
C LEU A 196 0.64 -5.27 -11.10
N GLY A 197 0.79 -6.58 -11.24
CA GLY A 197 1.57 -7.18 -12.33
C GLY A 197 3.08 -6.98 -12.15
N ILE A 198 3.54 -6.70 -10.92
CA ILE A 198 4.93 -6.41 -10.58
C ILE A 198 5.35 -7.34 -9.45
N THR A 199 6.60 -7.83 -9.51
CA THR A 199 7.16 -8.65 -8.42
C THR A 199 7.18 -7.84 -7.11
N CYS A 200 6.57 -8.39 -6.07
CA CYS A 200 6.63 -7.82 -4.73
C CYS A 200 7.69 -8.54 -3.90
N VAL A 201 8.41 -7.81 -3.06
CA VAL A 201 9.47 -8.35 -2.20
C VAL A 201 9.35 -7.80 -0.79
N ARG A 202 9.77 -8.59 0.20
CA ARG A 202 9.88 -8.15 1.60
C ARG A 202 11.30 -8.42 2.08
N ASN A 203 11.85 -7.48 2.84
CA ASN A 203 13.18 -7.62 3.42
C ASN A 203 13.15 -8.44 4.72
N VAL A 204 14.32 -9.00 5.09
CA VAL A 204 14.53 -9.75 6.33
C VAL A 204 14.23 -8.88 7.57
N ILE A 205 14.57 -7.59 7.51
CA ILE A 205 14.32 -6.65 8.60
C ILE A 205 13.02 -5.91 8.31
N GLU A 206 11.99 -6.14 9.13
CA GLU A 206 10.68 -5.48 9.02
C GLU A 206 10.77 -3.97 9.35
N GLU A 207 11.62 -3.60 10.31
CA GLU A 207 11.81 -2.23 10.81
C GLU A 207 12.64 -1.35 9.86
N ALA A 208 12.08 -1.10 8.67
CA ALA A 208 12.75 -0.38 7.58
C ALA A 208 13.19 1.04 7.98
N THR A 209 12.42 1.78 8.76
CA THR A 209 12.78 3.15 9.18
C THR A 209 14.06 3.15 10.00
N SER A 210 14.12 2.29 11.02
CA SER A 210 15.28 2.13 11.90
C SER A 210 16.50 1.62 11.13
N LEU A 211 16.29 0.69 10.20
CA LEU A 211 17.36 0.20 9.33
C LEU A 211 17.92 1.30 8.42
N GLY A 212 17.06 2.16 7.85
CA GLY A 212 17.48 3.33 7.09
C GLY A 212 18.34 4.29 7.90
N ALA A 213 17.93 4.57 9.15
CA ALA A 213 18.73 5.38 10.06
C ALA A 213 20.10 4.74 10.37
N ALA A 214 20.15 3.41 10.53
CA ALA A 214 21.40 2.66 10.72
C ALA A 214 22.31 2.72 9.47
N ILE A 215 21.74 2.64 8.26
CA ILE A 215 22.47 2.79 6.99
C ILE A 215 23.09 4.19 6.88
N LEU A 216 22.33 5.24 7.23
CA LEU A 216 22.84 6.61 7.28
C LEU A 216 23.97 6.75 8.30
N ALA A 217 23.82 6.17 9.49
CA ALA A 217 24.86 6.18 10.52
C ALA A 217 26.14 5.47 10.06
N ALA A 218 26.02 4.28 9.46
CA ALA A 218 27.15 3.50 8.96
C ALA A 218 27.89 4.24 7.83
N SER A 219 27.15 4.87 6.92
CA SER A 219 27.72 5.65 5.81
C SER A 219 28.42 6.91 6.33
N GLY A 220 27.79 7.65 7.24
CA GLY A 220 28.38 8.83 7.87
C GLY A 220 29.60 8.54 8.76
N ALA A 221 29.73 7.30 9.24
CA ALA A 221 30.91 6.80 9.94
C ALA A 221 32.05 6.35 8.99
N GLY A 222 31.83 6.40 7.67
CA GLY A 222 32.83 5.98 6.67
C GLY A 222 33.01 4.46 6.56
N LEU A 223 32.03 3.66 7.03
CA LEU A 223 32.10 2.20 6.93
C LEU A 223 31.81 1.67 5.52
N PHE A 224 31.22 2.51 4.67
CA PHE A 224 30.89 2.22 3.29
C PHE A 224 31.34 3.39 2.39
N PRO A 225 31.62 3.14 1.08
CA PRO A 225 32.01 4.19 0.14
C PRO A 225 30.94 5.28 -0.02
N ASP A 226 29.66 4.88 -0.04
CA ASP A 226 28.51 5.75 -0.15
C ASP A 226 27.25 5.09 0.44
N ILE A 227 26.18 5.88 0.57
CA ILE A 227 24.90 5.46 1.16
C ILE A 227 24.22 4.36 0.33
N SER A 228 24.32 4.42 -1.00
CA SER A 228 23.71 3.44 -1.90
C SER A 228 24.38 2.08 -1.74
N LYS A 229 25.72 2.04 -1.64
CA LYS A 229 26.50 0.83 -1.38
C LYS A 229 26.24 0.25 0.00
N ALA A 230 26.05 1.10 1.01
CA ALA A 230 25.61 0.65 2.33
C ALA A 230 24.24 -0.03 2.27
N ALA A 231 23.27 0.57 1.57
CA ALA A 231 21.94 0.00 1.40
C ALA A 231 21.96 -1.33 0.63
N GLU A 232 22.64 -1.41 -0.52
CA GLU A 232 22.82 -2.65 -1.29
C GLU A 232 23.44 -3.78 -0.43
N SER A 233 24.39 -3.44 0.43
CA SER A 233 25.07 -4.41 1.29
C SER A 233 24.21 -4.88 2.46
N ILE A 234 23.41 -3.99 3.06
CA ILE A 234 22.68 -4.25 4.32
C ILE A 234 21.28 -4.77 4.05
N CYS A 235 20.57 -4.23 3.06
CA CYS A 235 19.21 -4.63 2.73
C CYS A 235 19.22 -6.03 2.10
N LYS A 236 18.59 -7.00 2.76
CA LYS A 236 18.45 -8.39 2.26
C LYS A 236 16.99 -8.73 2.08
N ILE A 237 16.67 -9.30 0.93
CA ILE A 237 15.33 -9.82 0.61
C ILE A 237 15.14 -11.16 1.33
N ASP A 238 14.01 -11.30 2.00
CA ASP A 238 13.54 -12.52 2.65
C ASP A 238 12.68 -13.35 1.69
N LYS A 239 11.62 -12.73 1.17
CA LYS A 239 10.60 -13.41 0.37
C LYS A 239 10.17 -12.58 -0.82
N LYS A 240 9.74 -13.27 -1.88
CA LYS A 240 9.23 -12.69 -3.13
C LYS A 240 7.87 -13.29 -3.48
N TRP A 241 7.01 -12.47 -4.05
CA TRP A 241 5.71 -12.86 -4.61
C TRP A 241 5.71 -12.43 -6.07
N ILE A 242 5.57 -13.42 -6.95
CA ILE A 242 5.64 -13.24 -8.39
C ILE A 242 4.20 -13.17 -8.91
N PRO A 243 3.86 -12.16 -9.73
CA PRO A 243 2.52 -12.05 -10.30
C PRO A 243 2.23 -13.22 -11.24
N GLU A 244 1.03 -13.76 -11.15
CA GLU A 244 0.50 -14.65 -12.17
C GLU A 244 -0.23 -13.85 -13.26
N GLN A 245 0.13 -14.06 -14.53
CA GLN A 245 -0.44 -13.28 -15.64
C GLN A 245 -1.96 -13.39 -15.72
N ALA A 246 -2.52 -14.60 -15.57
CA ALA A 246 -3.96 -14.81 -15.60
C ALA A 246 -4.69 -14.08 -14.46
N HIS A 247 -4.10 -14.05 -13.26
CA HIS A 247 -4.64 -13.28 -12.14
C HIS A 247 -4.57 -11.78 -12.41
N ASN A 248 -3.45 -11.30 -12.95
CA ASN A 248 -3.31 -9.88 -13.28
C ASN A 248 -4.32 -9.42 -14.33
N GLU A 249 -4.52 -10.19 -15.39
CA GLU A 249 -5.53 -9.90 -16.41
C GLU A 249 -6.95 -9.84 -15.83
N PHE A 250 -7.27 -10.71 -14.88
CA PHE A 250 -8.55 -10.69 -14.18
C PHE A 250 -8.67 -9.45 -13.26
N TYR A 251 -7.66 -9.18 -12.43
CA TYR A 251 -7.63 -8.03 -11.54
C TYR A 251 -7.57 -6.69 -12.27
N ASN A 252 -7.04 -6.62 -13.49
CA ASN A 252 -7.13 -5.45 -14.37
C ASN A 252 -8.60 -5.10 -14.65
N LYS A 253 -9.43 -6.08 -14.99
CA LYS A 253 -10.87 -5.87 -15.25
C LYS A 253 -11.58 -5.38 -13.98
N LEU A 254 -11.32 -5.99 -12.83
CA LEU A 254 -11.92 -5.55 -11.56
C LEU A 254 -11.45 -4.16 -11.14
N TYR A 255 -10.19 -3.83 -11.39
CA TYR A 255 -9.65 -2.49 -11.16
C TYR A 255 -10.38 -1.43 -12.00
N GLU A 256 -10.64 -1.71 -13.29
CA GLU A 256 -11.43 -0.82 -14.15
C GLU A 256 -12.82 -0.57 -13.57
N PHE A 257 -13.55 -1.62 -13.16
CA PHE A 257 -14.85 -1.47 -12.49
C PHE A 257 -14.77 -0.65 -11.19
N SER A 258 -13.75 -0.89 -10.36
CA SER A 258 -13.55 -0.13 -9.11
C SER A 258 -13.28 1.35 -9.38
N SER A 259 -12.46 1.64 -10.41
CA SER A 259 -12.17 2.99 -10.87
C SER A 259 -13.42 3.69 -11.41
N ASP A 260 -14.20 3.02 -12.25
CA ASP A 260 -15.45 3.55 -12.81
C ASP A 260 -16.51 3.82 -11.74
N LEU A 261 -16.62 2.93 -10.74
CA LEU A 261 -17.51 3.13 -9.60
C LEU A 261 -17.13 4.40 -8.83
N TYR A 262 -15.85 4.57 -8.48
CA TYR A 262 -15.38 5.78 -7.81
C TYR A 262 -15.66 7.04 -8.65
N ASN A 263 -15.31 7.01 -9.93
CA ASN A 263 -15.49 8.14 -10.83
C ASN A 263 -16.96 8.51 -11.01
N THR A 264 -17.86 7.52 -11.04
CA THR A 264 -19.31 7.76 -11.09
C THR A 264 -19.78 8.53 -9.86
N LEU A 265 -19.34 8.14 -8.66
CA LEU A 265 -19.69 8.84 -7.41
C LEU A 265 -19.14 10.27 -7.37
N VAL A 266 -17.95 10.50 -7.92
CA VAL A 266 -17.35 11.84 -8.02
C VAL A 266 -18.08 12.71 -9.07
N ASN A 267 -18.28 12.19 -10.28
CA ASN A 267 -18.87 12.93 -11.40
C ASN A 267 -20.33 13.34 -11.12
N THR A 268 -21.08 12.49 -10.42
CA THR A 268 -22.45 12.80 -9.96
C THR A 268 -22.48 13.66 -8.70
N LYS A 269 -21.31 14.06 -8.18
CA LYS A 269 -21.12 14.81 -6.93
C LYS A 269 -21.76 14.12 -5.72
N MET A 270 -21.90 12.79 -5.74
CA MET A 270 -22.62 12.02 -4.73
C MET A 270 -21.98 12.21 -3.35
N TYR A 271 -20.66 12.10 -3.26
CA TYR A 271 -19.93 12.28 -2.00
C TYR A 271 -20.19 13.64 -1.36
N LYS A 272 -20.10 14.72 -2.14
CA LYS A 272 -20.33 16.08 -1.64
C LYS A 272 -21.80 16.29 -1.24
N ARG A 273 -22.74 15.92 -2.11
CA ARG A 273 -24.18 16.03 -1.83
C ARG A 273 -24.59 15.27 -0.58
N PHE A 274 -24.02 14.09 -0.36
CA PHE A 274 -24.27 13.31 0.84
C PHE A 274 -23.66 13.96 2.09
N ASN A 275 -22.42 14.46 2.01
CA ASN A 275 -21.79 15.18 3.12
C ASN A 275 -22.57 16.44 3.53
N ASP A 276 -23.07 17.21 2.57
CA ASP A 276 -23.81 18.45 2.80
C ASP A 276 -25.12 18.23 3.60
N LEU A 277 -25.65 17.01 3.67
CA LEU A 277 -26.81 16.67 4.50
C LEU A 277 -26.51 16.61 6.01
N PHE A 278 -25.24 16.57 6.41
CA PHE A 278 -24.82 16.36 7.80
C PHE A 278 -23.93 17.51 8.32
N GLN A 279 -23.88 18.64 7.63
CA GLN A 279 -23.20 19.85 8.08
C GLN A 279 -24.24 20.91 8.47
N ASP A 280 -24.84 20.70 9.65
CA ASP A 280 -25.54 21.73 10.41
C ASP A 280 -24.56 22.44 11.35
#